data_AF-A0AAW1YET9-F1
#
_entry.id   AF-A0AAW1YET9-F1
#
_cell.length_a   1.000
_cell.length_b   1.000
_cell.length_c   1.000
_cell.angle_alpha   90.00
_cell.angle_beta   90.00
_cell.angle_gamma   90.00
#
_symmetry.space_group_name_H-M   'P 1'
#
loop_
_entity.id
_entity.type
_entity.pdbx_description
1 polymer ?
#
loop_
_entity_poly.entity_id
_entity_poly.type
_entity_poly.pdbx_seq_one_letter_code
_entity_poly.pdbx_strand_id
1 'polypeptide(L)'
;MIVTLNAYNVVAARCAAEYLEMTEDVDRSNLIYKIEVFLNSSIFRSWKDTIIVLQTTKPLLSWSEDLEIVGRCIDSIASKTSVDPANISWSYTYNRN
;
A
#
# COMPACT_ATOMS: atom_id res chain seq x y z
N MET A 1 -22.87 -1.38 5.37
CA MET A 1 -21.90 -0.35 4.94
C MET A 1 -20.65 -1.08 4.49
N ILE A 2 -20.17 -0.85 3.26
CA ILE A 2 -18.96 -1.50 2.70
C ILE A 2 -17.88 -0.43 2.61
N VAL A 3 -16.66 -0.74 3.08
CA VAL A 3 -15.50 0.13 2.95
C VAL A 3 -14.59 -0.43 1.87
N THR A 4 -14.25 0.38 0.87
CA THR A 4 -13.33 0.01 -0.20
C THR A 4 -11.92 0.50 0.13
N LEU A 5 -10.95 -0.41 0.14
CA LEU A 5 -9.53 -0.08 0.31
C LEU A 5 -8.94 0.46 -1.00
N ASN A 6 -8.12 1.50 -0.89
CA ASN A 6 -7.38 2.13 -1.97
C ASN A 6 -6.11 2.81 -1.45
N ALA A 7 -5.31 3.37 -2.35
CA ALA A 7 -4.03 4.01 -1.99
C ALA A 7 -4.15 5.17 -0.99
N TYR A 8 -5.32 5.82 -0.91
CA TYR A 8 -5.54 6.95 -0.01
C TYR A 8 -5.86 6.56 1.43
N ASN A 9 -6.38 5.34 1.67
CA ASN A 9 -6.85 4.91 2.98
C ASN A 9 -6.15 3.65 3.53
N VAL A 10 -5.41 2.91 2.70
CA VAL A 10 -4.81 1.63 3.10
C VAL A 10 -3.82 1.76 4.26
N VAL A 11 -3.05 2.86 4.33
CA VAL A 11 -2.09 3.09 5.43
C VAL A 11 -2.83 3.26 6.76
N ALA A 12 -3.83 4.14 6.80
CA ALA A 12 -4.62 4.35 8.00
C ALA A 12 -5.33 3.07 8.44
N ALA A 13 -5.87 2.30 7.48
CA ALA A 13 -6.49 1.00 7.77
C ALA A 13 -5.48 -0.01 8.33
N ARG A 14 -4.26 -0.07 7.79
CA ARG A 14 -3.20 -0.97 8.27
C ARG A 14 -2.76 -0.61 9.68
N CYS A 15 -2.56 0.67 9.94
CA CYS A 15 -2.21 1.21 11.25
C CYS A 15 -3.31 0.92 12.28
N ALA A 16 -4.58 1.20 11.95
CA ALA A 16 -5.70 0.92 12.84
C ALA A 16 -5.85 -0.58 13.13
N ALA A 17 -5.65 -1.45 12.13
CA ALA A 17 -5.71 -2.90 12.32
C ALA A 17 -4.58 -3.41 13.23
N GLU A 18 -3.37 -2.83 13.13
CA GLU A 18 -2.25 -3.13 14.03
C GLU A 18 -2.59 -2.73 15.48
N TYR A 19 -3.07 -1.51 15.67
CA TYR A 19 -3.43 -0.99 17.00
C TYR A 19 -4.52 -1.81 17.69
N LEU A 20 -5.46 -2.32 16.91
CA LEU A 20 -6.52 -3.20 17.41
C LEU A 20 -6.07 -4.65 17.57
N GLU A 21 -4.78 -4.93 17.35
CA GLU A 21 -4.17 -6.26 17.48
C GLU A 21 -4.96 -7.32 16.70
N MET A 22 -5.36 -6.99 15.47
CA MET A 22 -6.13 -7.92 14.65
C MET A 22 -5.25 -9.10 14.21
N THR A 23 -5.39 -10.25 14.88
CA THR A 23 -4.64 -11.48 14.56
C THR A 23 -5.51 -12.50 13.81
N GLU A 24 -4.87 -13.44 13.12
CA GLU A 24 -5.60 -14.51 12.40
C GLU A 24 -6.13 -15.58 13.36
N ASP A 25 -5.75 -15.52 14.66
CA ASP A 25 -6.28 -16.40 15.70
C ASP A 25 -7.77 -16.15 15.95
N VAL A 26 -8.24 -14.92 15.69
CA VAL A 26 -9.64 -14.50 15.87
C VAL A 26 -10.46 -14.76 14.61
N ASP A 27 -9.91 -14.45 13.43
CA ASP A 27 -10.58 -14.66 12.14
C ASP A 27 -9.54 -14.95 11.04
N ARG A 28 -9.72 -16.06 10.31
CA ARG A 28 -8.85 -16.41 9.18
C ARG A 28 -9.03 -15.40 8.07
N SER A 29 -7.92 -14.92 7.49
CA SER A 29 -7.95 -13.80 6.53
C SER A 29 -8.54 -12.53 7.13
N ASN A 30 -8.03 -12.15 8.30
CA ASN A 30 -8.35 -10.88 8.94
C ASN A 30 -7.96 -9.67 8.07
N LEU A 31 -8.24 -8.47 8.58
CA LEU A 31 -7.98 -7.24 7.83
C LEU A 31 -6.49 -6.99 7.56
N ILE A 32 -5.58 -7.31 8.50
CA ILE A 32 -4.13 -7.17 8.29
C ILE A 32 -3.69 -8.03 7.10
N TYR A 33 -4.05 -9.31 7.10
CA TYR A 33 -3.72 -10.23 6.02
C TYR A 33 -4.26 -9.73 4.67
N LYS A 34 -5.53 -9.31 4.62
CA LYS A 34 -6.16 -8.77 3.39
C LYS A 34 -5.46 -7.50 2.90
N ILE A 35 -5.05 -6.61 3.81
CA ILE A 35 -4.29 -5.41 3.47
C ILE A 35 -2.93 -5.79 2.90
N GLU A 36 -2.20 -6.73 3.51
CA GLU A 36 -0.89 -7.17 3.01
C GLU A 36 -1.00 -7.79 1.61
N VAL A 37 -2.02 -8.60 1.37
CA VAL A 37 -2.30 -9.13 0.02
C VAL A 37 -2.56 -7.98 -0.95
N PHE A 38 -3.38 -6.99 -0.59
CA PHE A 38 -3.69 -5.85 -1.45
C PHE A 38 -2.46 -4.96 -1.74
N LEU A 39 -1.62 -4.71 -0.74
CA LEU A 39 -0.38 -3.96 -0.88
C LEU A 39 0.56 -4.64 -1.90
N ASN A 40 0.78 -5.94 -1.75
CA ASN A 40 1.71 -6.70 -2.61
C ASN A 40 1.18 -7.00 -4.02
N SER A 41 -0.12 -7.27 -4.15
CA SER A 41 -0.72 -7.66 -5.42
C SER A 41 -1.14 -6.46 -6.28
N SER A 42 -1.45 -5.31 -5.67
CA SER A 42 -2.00 -4.15 -6.38
C SER A 42 -1.15 -2.91 -6.20
N ILE A 43 -1.02 -2.40 -4.96
CA ILE A 43 -0.41 -1.08 -4.70
C ILE A 43 1.04 -1.04 -5.20
N PHE A 44 1.88 -1.98 -4.74
CA PHE A 44 3.30 -2.00 -5.11
C PHE A 44 3.55 -2.42 -6.55
N ARG A 45 2.52 -2.80 -7.31
CA ARG A 45 2.65 -3.03 -8.76
C ARG A 45 2.36 -1.77 -9.58
N SER A 46 1.70 -0.78 -8.99
CA SER A 46 1.31 0.47 -9.63
C SER A 46 2.23 1.62 -9.23
N TRP A 47 2.74 2.36 -10.21
CA TRP A 47 3.51 3.59 -9.97
C TRP A 47 2.73 4.62 -9.17
N LYS A 48 1.54 4.97 -9.68
CA LYS A 48 0.66 5.98 -9.10
C LYS A 48 0.28 5.64 -7.66
N ASP A 49 -0.16 4.41 -7.44
CA ASP A 49 -0.67 4.01 -6.12
C ASP A 49 0.45 3.88 -5.10
N THR A 50 1.64 3.38 -5.49
CA THR A 50 2.80 3.35 -4.60
C THR A 50 3.19 4.77 -4.15
N ILE A 51 3.19 5.74 -5.06
CA ILE A 51 3.51 7.14 -4.74
C ILE A 51 2.46 7.75 -3.82
N ILE A 52 1.17 7.50 -4.08
CA ILE A 52 0.08 7.98 -3.21
C ILE A 52 0.22 7.38 -1.81
N VAL A 53 0.49 6.07 -1.69
CA VAL A 53 0.71 5.42 -0.39
C VAL A 53 1.90 6.04 0.35
N LEU A 54 3.02 6.28 -0.34
CA LEU A 54 4.18 6.94 0.26
C LEU A 54 3.85 8.36 0.76
N GLN A 55 2.95 9.08 0.09
CA GLN A 55 2.51 10.40 0.55
C GLN A 55 1.57 10.33 1.75
N THR A 56 0.74 9.29 1.84
CA THR A 56 -0.25 9.12 2.92
C THR A 56 0.34 8.55 4.20
N THR A 57 1.62 8.15 4.23
CA THR A 57 2.33 7.78 5.46
C THR A 57 2.63 8.98 6.35
N LYS A 58 2.75 10.20 5.80
CA LYS A 58 3.15 11.41 6.55
C LYS A 58 2.39 11.64 7.86
N PRO A 59 1.04 11.50 7.93
CA PRO A 59 0.29 11.72 9.16
C PRO A 59 0.52 10.64 10.23
N LEU A 60 1.01 9.45 9.84
CA LEU A 60 1.22 8.28 10.69
C LEU A 60 2.65 7.75 10.51
N LEU A 61 3.63 8.65 10.40
CA LEU A 61 4.97 8.31 9.90
C LEU A 61 5.66 7.23 10.74
N SER A 62 5.70 7.39 12.06
CA SER A 62 6.34 6.42 12.97
C SER A 62 5.77 5.01 12.79
N TRP A 63 4.44 4.89 12.79
CA TRP A 63 3.80 3.59 12.60
C TRP A 63 4.01 3.05 11.18
N SER A 64 4.03 3.92 10.18
CA SER A 64 4.29 3.52 8.80
C SER A 64 5.73 3.03 8.59
N GLU A 65 6.68 3.53 9.38
CA GLU A 65 8.07 3.07 9.42
C GLU A 65 8.18 1.74 10.17
N ASP A 66 7.55 1.62 11.35
CA ASP A 66 7.52 0.37 12.14
C ASP A 66 6.88 -0.79 11.37
N LEU A 67 5.87 -0.49 10.54
CA LEU A 67 5.20 -1.45 9.65
C LEU A 67 5.90 -1.63 8.29
N GLU A 68 7.07 -1.03 8.10
CA GLU A 68 7.90 -1.08 6.89
C GLU A 68 7.22 -0.59 5.60
N ILE A 69 6.09 0.11 5.70
CA ILE A 69 5.34 0.61 4.55
C ILE A 69 6.18 1.62 3.76
N VAL A 70 6.88 2.51 4.47
CA VAL A 70 7.74 3.53 3.87
C VAL A 70 8.86 2.88 3.06
N GLY A 71 9.59 1.92 3.67
CA GLY A 71 10.68 1.19 3.01
C GLY A 71 10.20 0.45 1.77
N ARG A 72 9.10 -0.30 1.89
CA ARG A 72 8.52 -1.05 0.77
C ARG A 72 8.06 -0.15 -0.38
N CYS A 73 7.52 1.04 -0.08
CA CYS A 73 7.22 2.04 -1.10
C CYS A 73 8.48 2.51 -1.82
N ILE A 74 9.56 2.81 -1.08
CA ILE A 74 10.84 3.24 -1.66
C ILE A 74 11.43 2.16 -2.55
N ASP A 75 11.50 0.92 -2.08
CA ASP A 75 12.01 -0.22 -2.85
C ASP A 75 11.18 -0.48 -4.11
N SER A 76 9.85 -0.39 -3.99
CA SER A 76 8.92 -0.50 -5.11
C SER A 76 9.15 0.59 -6.17
N ILE A 77 9.43 1.83 -5.76
CA ILE A 77 9.72 2.93 -6.69
C ILE A 77 11.11 2.75 -7.30
N ALA A 78 12.12 2.49 -6.48
CA ALA A 78 13.52 2.32 -6.90
C ALA A 78 13.65 1.19 -7.93
N SER A 79 13.03 0.04 -7.67
CA SER A 79 13.02 -1.10 -8.60
C SER A 79 12.41 -0.72 -9.95
N LYS A 80 11.31 0.03 -9.99
CA LYS A 80 10.70 0.46 -11.26
C LYS A 80 11.52 1.53 -11.98
N THR A 81 12.22 2.42 -11.26
CA THR A 81 13.14 3.40 -11.88
C THR A 81 14.39 2.76 -12.47
N SER A 82 14.77 1.56 -12.00
CA SER A 82 15.96 0.85 -12.47
C SER A 82 15.74 0.09 -13.78
N VAL A 83 14.51 0.04 -14.27
CA VAL A 83 14.16 -0.60 -15.55
C VAL A 83 14.41 0.37 -16.70
N ASP A 84 14.89 -0.14 -17.84
CA ASP A 84 14.96 0.62 -19.08
C ASP A 84 13.64 1.38 -19.32
N PRO A 85 13.66 2.71 -19.52
CA PRO A 85 12.48 3.51 -19.79
C PRO A 85 11.56 2.95 -20.88
N ALA A 86 12.11 2.26 -21.88
CA ALA A 86 11.34 1.61 -22.95
C ALA A 86 10.48 0.43 -22.46
N ASN A 87 10.85 -0.18 -21.33
CA ASN A 87 10.16 -1.33 -20.71
C ASN A 87 9.28 -0.91 -19.52
N ILE A 88 9.15 0.39 -19.23
CA ILE A 88 8.30 0.86 -18.15
C ILE A 88 6.83 0.71 -18.56
N SER A 89 6.13 -0.21 -17.90
CA SER A 89 4.67 -0.27 -17.93
C SER A 89 4.12 0.90 -17.10
N TRP A 90 3.94 2.04 -17.75
CA TRP A 90 3.25 3.17 -17.13
C TRP A 90 1.80 2.79 -16.84
N SER A 91 1.49 2.59 -15.57
CA SER A 91 0.10 2.54 -15.11
C SER A 91 -0.46 3.97 -15.07
N TYR A 92 -0.55 4.62 -16.23
CA TYR A 92 -1.48 5.71 -16.42
C TYR A 92 -2.87 5.09 -16.31
N THR A 93 -3.40 5.02 -15.09
CA THR A 93 -4.83 4.87 -14.92
C THR A 93 -5.47 6.07 -15.61
N TYR A 94 -5.88 5.87 -16.86
CA TYR A 94 -6.83 6.74 -17.54
C TYR A 94 -8.00 6.91 -16.58
N ASN A 95 -8.05 8.06 -15.91
CA ASN A 95 -9.30 8.56 -15.35
C ASN A 95 -10.18 8.87 -16.57
N ARG A 96 -10.94 7.89 -17.02
CA ARG A 96 -12.08 8.16 -17.91
C ARG A 96 -13.13 8.81 -17.01
N ASN A 97 -13.29 10.12 -17.19
CA ASN A 97 -14.41 10.89 -16.67
C ASN A 97 -15.74 10.23 -17.01
#